data_AF-A0A8F4MEN0-F1
#
_entry.id   AF-A0A8F4MEN0-F1
#
_cell.length_a   1.000
_cell.length_b   1.000
_cell.length_c   1.000
_cell.angle_alpha   90.00
_cell.angle_beta   90.00
_cell.angle_gamma   90.00
#
_symmetry.space_group_name_H-M   'P 1'
#
loop_
_entity.id
_entity.type
_entity.pdbx_description
1 polymer ?
#
loop_
_entity_poly.entity_id
_entity_poly.type
_entity_poly.pdbx_seq_one_letter_code
_entity_poly.pdbx_strand_id
1 'polypeptide(L)'
;MILSVSPSPALVSGLMVVRAKNPVHPVPSSIPVFRNTSGSPILLGPDLPAMISPVVYTGAIAVSSLPVVMMLNIQIAEIHEKVSRYPPVSGIIGLILWWEMSPIPDNDHIPLLPTSVSTSSLRYTVHAGEIQGRTNSETSGNSLHTYYSVRFLVSSPILSVAMIGATVLTMHRTTRVKRQDVFRQNAIDSKRTMMRRTTDQPSISILYRWWELYRYCIYTIVVPPALSKLYLDLYSPPSIA
;
A
#
# COMPACT_ATOMS: atom_id res chain seq x y z
N MET A 1 -2.77 -1.69 -32.65
CA MET A 1 -1.35 -1.46 -32.26
C MET A 1 -1.21 -0.95 -30.84
N ILE A 2 -1.86 0.14 -30.43
CA ILE A 2 -1.74 0.65 -29.03
C ILE A 2 -2.29 -0.37 -28.01
N LEU A 3 -3.41 -1.03 -28.33
CA LEU A 3 -4.06 -2.02 -27.46
C LEU A 3 -3.22 -3.30 -27.23
N SER A 4 -2.37 -3.67 -28.20
CA SER A 4 -1.45 -4.81 -28.07
C SER A 4 -0.13 -4.44 -27.37
N VAL A 5 0.25 -3.16 -27.39
CA VAL A 5 1.51 -2.68 -26.79
C VAL A 5 1.34 -2.32 -25.32
N SER A 6 0.18 -1.80 -24.90
CA SER A 6 -0.08 -1.37 -23.52
C SER A 6 0.14 -2.44 -22.42
N PRO A 7 -0.03 -3.76 -22.64
CA PRO A 7 0.20 -4.77 -21.60
C PRO A 7 1.69 -5.07 -21.35
N SER A 8 2.54 -4.90 -22.35
CA SER A 8 3.97 -5.24 -22.28
C SER A 8 4.73 -4.58 -21.10
N PRO A 9 4.61 -3.26 -20.82
CA PRO A 9 5.27 -2.66 -19.66
C PRO A 9 4.70 -3.13 -18.31
N ALA A 10 3.41 -3.52 -18.25
CA ALA A 10 2.80 -4.05 -17.04
C ALA A 10 3.38 -5.42 -16.68
N LEU A 11 3.61 -6.28 -17.68
CA LEU A 11 4.23 -7.60 -17.49
C LEU A 11 5.68 -7.49 -17.02
N VAL A 12 6.48 -6.62 -17.66
CA VAL A 12 7.88 -6.39 -17.27
C VAL A 12 7.96 -5.88 -15.84
N SER A 13 7.11 -4.92 -15.47
CA SER A 13 7.10 -4.39 -14.11
C SER A 13 6.56 -5.40 -13.09
N GLY A 14 5.53 -6.19 -13.44
CA GLY A 14 5.03 -7.27 -12.57
C GLY A 14 6.10 -8.33 -12.28
N LEU A 15 6.89 -8.71 -13.28
CA LEU A 15 8.04 -9.61 -13.08
C LEU A 15 9.10 -9.00 -12.15
N MET A 16 9.35 -7.69 -12.25
CA MET A 16 10.27 -6.99 -11.36
C MET A 16 9.77 -6.95 -9.91
N VAL A 17 8.46 -6.77 -9.69
CA VAL A 17 7.84 -6.82 -8.35
C VAL A 17 8.08 -8.17 -7.66
N VAL A 18 7.93 -9.28 -8.38
CA VAL A 18 8.08 -10.63 -7.82
C VAL A 18 9.56 -11.04 -7.64
N ARG A 19 10.46 -10.58 -8.51
CA ARG A 19 11.89 -10.96 -8.45
C ARG A 19 12.72 -10.16 -7.46
N ALA A 20 12.27 -8.98 -7.05
CA ALA A 20 13.09 -8.09 -6.25
C ALA A 20 13.31 -8.65 -4.83
N LYS A 21 14.59 -8.78 -4.45
CA LYS A 21 15.01 -9.33 -3.16
C LYS A 21 14.88 -8.33 -2.00
N ASN A 22 15.10 -7.04 -2.29
CA ASN A 22 14.98 -5.99 -1.31
C ASN A 22 13.52 -5.49 -1.29
N PRO A 23 12.83 -5.46 -0.13
CA PRO A 23 11.40 -5.14 -0.04
C PRO A 23 11.06 -3.72 -0.51
N VAL A 24 12.06 -2.83 -0.56
CA VAL A 24 11.92 -1.46 -1.05
C VAL A 24 11.66 -1.36 -2.55
N HIS A 25 12.15 -2.30 -3.37
CA HIS A 25 12.02 -2.23 -4.83
C HIS A 25 10.67 -2.69 -5.40
N PRO A 26 9.99 -3.73 -4.85
CA PRO A 26 8.66 -4.15 -5.30
C PRO A 26 7.60 -3.04 -5.25
N VAL A 27 7.61 -2.22 -4.20
CA VAL A 27 6.56 -1.23 -3.96
C VAL A 27 6.48 -0.16 -5.06
N PRO A 28 7.54 0.61 -5.38
CA PRO A 28 7.49 1.58 -6.45
C PRO A 28 7.32 0.92 -7.83
N SER A 29 7.72 -0.34 -8.01
CA SER A 29 7.50 -1.11 -9.25
C SER A 29 6.04 -1.54 -9.44
N SER A 30 5.20 -1.54 -8.41
CA SER A 30 3.76 -1.80 -8.55
C SER A 30 2.98 -0.63 -9.18
N ILE A 31 3.45 0.62 -9.00
CA ILE A 31 2.82 1.84 -9.54
C ILE A 31 2.67 1.80 -11.07
N PRO A 32 3.73 1.53 -11.87
CA PRO A 32 3.60 1.42 -13.31
C PRO A 32 2.73 0.23 -13.76
N VAL A 33 2.60 -0.84 -12.98
CA VAL A 33 1.67 -1.95 -13.28
C VAL A 33 0.24 -1.41 -13.26
N PHE A 34 -0.19 -0.79 -12.16
CA PHE A 34 -1.53 -0.25 -12.03
C PHE A 34 -1.84 0.85 -13.04
N ARG A 35 -0.86 1.73 -13.33
CA ARG A 35 -1.01 2.78 -14.34
C ARG A 35 -1.30 2.19 -15.72
N ASN A 36 -0.53 1.19 -16.15
CA ASN A 36 -0.74 0.55 -17.46
C ASN A 36 -2.05 -0.24 -17.52
N THR A 37 -2.40 -0.95 -16.44
CA THR A 37 -3.68 -1.67 -16.34
C THR A 37 -4.87 -0.70 -16.36
N SER A 38 -4.79 0.45 -15.67
CA SER A 38 -5.86 1.47 -15.70
C SER A 38 -6.02 2.16 -17.07
N GLY A 39 -4.95 2.19 -17.87
CA GLY A 39 -5.01 2.72 -19.24
C GLY A 39 -5.70 1.78 -20.22
N SER A 40 -5.76 0.47 -19.94
CA SER A 40 -6.39 -0.51 -20.84
C SER A 40 -7.91 -0.28 -21.01
N PRO A 41 -8.72 -0.07 -19.95
CA PRO A 41 -10.13 0.26 -20.10
C PRO A 41 -10.41 1.50 -20.96
N ILE A 42 -9.54 2.51 -20.96
CA ILE A 42 -9.69 3.72 -21.81
C ILE A 42 -9.74 3.34 -23.29
N LEU A 43 -8.94 2.34 -23.70
CA LEU A 43 -8.86 1.87 -25.07
C LEU A 43 -10.02 0.94 -25.46
N LEU A 44 -10.68 0.31 -24.49
CA LEU A 44 -11.81 -0.59 -24.72
C LEU A 44 -13.17 0.14 -24.83
N GLY A 45 -13.22 1.43 -24.46
CA GLY A 45 -14.45 2.25 -24.48
C GLY A 45 -15.21 2.44 -23.15
N PRO A 46 -15.00 1.69 -22.05
CA PRO A 46 -15.65 2.00 -20.77
C PRO A 46 -14.90 3.07 -19.95
N ASP A 47 -15.49 4.25 -19.80
CA ASP A 47 -14.85 5.41 -19.16
C ASP A 47 -14.82 5.36 -17.64
N LEU A 48 -15.91 4.88 -17.01
CA LEU A 48 -16.05 4.82 -15.55
C LEU A 48 -14.94 3.99 -14.87
N PRO A 49 -14.69 2.71 -15.25
CA PRO A 49 -13.63 1.92 -14.64
C PRO A 49 -12.24 2.51 -14.91
N ALA A 50 -12.07 3.19 -16.05
CA ALA A 50 -10.82 3.85 -16.43
C ALA A 50 -10.46 5.00 -15.49
N MET A 51 -11.45 5.79 -15.05
CA MET A 51 -11.22 6.92 -14.14
C MET A 51 -11.12 6.50 -12.67
N ILE A 52 -11.85 5.47 -12.24
CA ILE A 52 -11.82 5.02 -10.83
C ILE A 52 -10.61 4.13 -10.49
N SER A 53 -10.12 3.33 -11.44
CA SER A 53 -8.97 2.45 -11.24
C SER A 53 -7.70 3.17 -10.75
N PRO A 54 -7.24 4.28 -11.36
CA PRO A 54 -6.04 4.97 -10.88
C PRO A 54 -6.24 5.60 -9.50
N VAL A 55 -7.46 6.05 -9.16
CA VAL A 55 -7.76 6.64 -7.85
C VAL A 55 -7.62 5.60 -6.74
N VAL A 56 -8.21 4.41 -6.91
CA VAL A 56 -8.22 3.39 -5.86
C VAL A 56 -6.92 2.57 -5.85
N TYR A 57 -6.48 2.06 -7.01
CA TYR A 57 -5.32 1.17 -7.05
C TYR A 57 -4.00 1.92 -6.94
N THR A 58 -3.80 2.96 -7.75
CA THR A 58 -2.56 3.75 -7.69
C THR A 58 -2.56 4.71 -6.52
N GLY A 59 -3.66 5.45 -6.31
CA GLY A 59 -3.77 6.46 -5.27
C GLY A 59 -3.90 5.88 -3.86
N ALA A 60 -4.91 5.06 -3.60
CA ALA A 60 -5.15 4.55 -2.25
C ALA A 60 -4.20 3.40 -1.88
N ILE A 61 -4.09 2.36 -2.70
CA ILE A 61 -3.39 1.13 -2.33
C ILE A 61 -1.86 1.23 -2.55
N ALA A 62 -1.43 1.62 -3.76
CA ALA A 62 0.00 1.66 -4.06
C ALA A 62 0.71 2.73 -3.24
N VAL A 63 0.19 3.96 -3.17
CA VAL A 63 0.84 5.03 -2.38
C VAL A 63 0.79 4.76 -0.88
N SER A 64 -0.29 4.20 -0.31
CA SER A 64 -0.32 3.87 1.13
C SER A 64 0.69 2.78 1.49
N SER A 65 1.12 1.95 0.53
CA SER A 65 2.11 0.90 0.77
C SER A 65 3.56 1.44 0.83
N LEU A 66 3.86 2.61 0.28
CA LEU A 66 5.23 3.19 0.30
C LEU A 66 5.72 3.49 1.75
N PRO A 67 4.96 4.23 2.58
CA PRO A 67 5.39 4.53 3.95
C PRO A 67 5.52 3.27 4.81
N VAL A 68 4.62 2.31 4.62
CA VAL A 68 4.59 1.06 5.39
C VAL A 68 5.88 0.26 5.16
N VAL A 69 6.31 0.15 3.91
CA VAL A 69 7.48 -0.68 3.57
C VAL A 69 8.80 0.00 3.91
N MET A 70 8.89 1.33 3.82
CA MET A 70 10.11 2.05 4.23
C MET A 70 10.32 2.03 5.75
N MET A 71 9.24 2.05 6.53
CA MET A 71 9.32 1.90 7.98
C MET A 71 9.66 0.45 8.39
N LEU A 72 9.36 -0.53 7.52
CA LEU A 72 9.61 -1.94 7.76
C LEU A 72 11.06 -2.31 7.41
N ASN A 73 11.94 -2.26 8.42
CA ASN A 73 13.32 -2.72 8.28
C ASN A 73 13.40 -4.25 8.38
N ILE A 74 13.49 -4.96 7.25
CA ILE A 74 13.64 -6.42 7.19
C ILE A 74 15.13 -6.76 7.06
N GLN A 75 15.68 -7.54 8.00
CA GLN A 75 17.06 -8.02 7.94
C GLN A 75 17.15 -9.25 7.02
N ILE A 76 17.80 -9.08 5.86
CA ILE A 76 17.84 -10.07 4.77
C ILE A 76 18.90 -11.16 5.02
N ALA A 77 19.68 -11.08 6.10
CA ALA A 77 20.87 -11.89 6.32
C ALA A 77 20.62 -13.39 6.58
N GLU A 78 19.46 -13.79 7.12
CA GLU A 78 19.20 -15.18 7.55
C GLU A 78 18.22 -15.95 6.64
N ILE A 79 17.58 -15.25 5.70
CA ILE A 79 16.52 -15.82 4.83
C ILE A 79 17.11 -16.49 3.57
N HIS A 80 18.39 -16.21 3.27
CA HIS A 80 19.04 -16.58 2.02
C HIS A 80 19.31 -18.09 1.86
N GLU A 81 19.50 -18.83 2.95
CA GLU A 81 19.94 -20.23 2.86
C GLU A 81 18.80 -21.19 2.46
N LYS A 82 17.54 -20.86 2.81
CA LYS A 82 16.38 -21.70 2.50
C LYS A 82 15.49 -21.18 1.36
N VAL A 83 15.44 -19.87 1.10
CA VAL A 83 14.54 -19.30 0.06
C VAL A 83 15.08 -19.46 -1.37
N SER A 84 16.40 -19.57 -1.57
CA SER A 84 17.00 -19.65 -2.91
C SER A 84 16.58 -20.89 -3.73
N ARG A 85 16.00 -21.93 -3.09
CA ARG A 85 15.61 -23.18 -3.75
C ARG A 85 14.15 -23.23 -4.24
N TYR A 86 13.28 -22.32 -3.79
CA TYR A 86 11.85 -22.30 -4.16
C TYR A 86 11.45 -21.46 -5.41
N PRO A 87 12.24 -20.51 -5.96
CA PRO A 87 11.81 -19.77 -7.15
C PRO A 87 11.60 -20.60 -8.44
N PRO A 88 12.32 -21.71 -8.72
CA PRO A 88 12.03 -22.51 -9.91
C PRO A 88 10.71 -23.28 -9.80
N VAL A 89 10.29 -23.64 -8.58
CA VAL A 89 9.04 -24.39 -8.35
C VAL A 89 7.84 -23.52 -8.71
N SER A 90 7.80 -22.27 -8.28
CA SER A 90 6.73 -21.33 -8.66
C SER A 90 6.75 -21.01 -10.16
N GLY A 91 7.93 -20.99 -10.79
CA GLY A 91 8.07 -20.85 -12.24
C GLY A 91 7.43 -22.01 -13.02
N ILE A 92 7.67 -23.25 -12.61
CA ILE A 92 7.08 -24.44 -13.25
C ILE A 92 5.55 -24.43 -13.10
N ILE A 93 5.04 -24.12 -11.91
CA ILE A 93 3.59 -24.04 -11.64
C ILE A 93 2.94 -22.93 -12.49
N GLY A 94 3.57 -21.75 -12.56
CA GLY A 94 3.09 -20.65 -13.39
C GLY A 94 3.09 -20.99 -14.89
N LEU A 95 4.09 -21.77 -15.36
CA LEU A 95 4.18 -22.19 -16.75
C LEU A 95 3.13 -23.25 -17.10
N ILE A 96 2.81 -24.16 -16.18
CA ILE A 96 1.71 -25.12 -16.32
C ILE A 96 0.37 -24.38 -16.44
N LEU A 97 0.11 -23.40 -15.57
CA LEU A 97 -1.11 -22.58 -15.64
C LEU A 97 -1.17 -21.75 -16.93
N TRP A 98 -0.04 -21.21 -17.38
CA TRP A 98 0.02 -20.47 -18.64
C TRP A 98 -0.26 -21.38 -19.85
N TRP A 99 0.28 -22.60 -19.84
CA TRP A 99 -0.01 -23.61 -20.86
C TRP A 99 -1.49 -24.00 -20.87
N GLU A 100 -2.11 -24.18 -19.71
CA GLU A 100 -3.54 -24.52 -19.59
C GLU A 100 -4.46 -23.41 -20.11
N MET A 101 -4.03 -22.14 -19.99
CA MET A 101 -4.78 -20.98 -20.51
C MET A 101 -4.50 -20.71 -22.01
N SER A 102 -3.38 -21.19 -22.56
CA SER A 102 -2.99 -20.98 -23.95
C SER A 102 -4.00 -21.47 -25.01
N PRO A 103 -4.71 -22.61 -24.85
CA PRO A 103 -5.66 -23.07 -25.88
C PRO A 103 -6.99 -22.30 -25.89
N ILE A 104 -7.23 -21.35 -24.98
CA ILE A 104 -8.48 -20.58 -24.93
C ILE A 104 -8.73 -19.78 -26.22
N PRO A 105 -7.75 -19.03 -26.77
CA PRO A 105 -7.92 -18.24 -27.99
C PRO A 105 -7.94 -19.09 -29.28
N ASP A 106 -7.41 -20.32 -29.24
CA ASP A 106 -7.28 -21.21 -30.40
C ASP A 106 -8.55 -21.97 -30.76
N ASN A 107 -9.63 -21.78 -29.99
CA ASN A 107 -10.93 -22.33 -30.35
C ASN A 107 -11.49 -21.62 -31.59
N ASP A 108 -12.03 -22.39 -32.55
CA ASP A 108 -12.69 -21.91 -33.79
C ASP A 108 -13.77 -20.83 -33.57
N HIS A 109 -14.20 -20.62 -32.32
CA HIS A 109 -15.15 -19.60 -31.90
C HIS A 109 -14.55 -18.19 -31.75
N ILE A 110 -13.22 -18.04 -31.76
CA ILE A 110 -12.54 -16.75 -31.62
C ILE A 110 -11.78 -16.47 -32.92
N PRO A 111 -12.21 -15.51 -33.76
CA PRO A 111 -11.49 -15.17 -34.97
C PRO A 111 -10.13 -14.56 -34.62
N LEU A 112 -9.07 -15.39 -34.66
CA LEU A 112 -7.68 -15.08 -34.31
C LEU A 112 -7.00 -14.06 -35.24
N LEU A 113 -7.48 -13.95 -36.47
CA LEU A 113 -7.07 -12.94 -37.44
C LEU A 113 -8.32 -12.27 -38.02
N PRO A 114 -8.22 -11.01 -38.50
CA PRO A 114 -9.30 -10.37 -39.22
C PRO A 114 -9.44 -11.06 -40.59
N THR A 115 -10.10 -12.21 -40.65
CA THR A 115 -10.85 -12.66 -41.83
C THR A 115 -11.99 -11.67 -42.15
N SER A 116 -12.13 -10.63 -41.34
CA SER A 116 -13.05 -9.51 -41.45
C SER A 116 -12.57 -8.33 -42.32
N VAL A 117 -11.56 -8.49 -43.18
CA VAL A 117 -11.24 -7.43 -44.15
C VAL A 117 -12.47 -7.17 -45.05
N SER A 118 -13.23 -8.23 -45.39
CA SER A 118 -14.41 -8.14 -46.26
C SER A 118 -15.75 -7.98 -45.52
N THR A 119 -15.83 -8.19 -44.20
CA THR A 119 -17.08 -8.04 -43.42
C THR A 119 -17.17 -6.74 -42.62
N SER A 120 -16.11 -5.92 -42.62
CA SER A 120 -16.09 -4.60 -41.99
C SER A 120 -17.17 -3.64 -42.55
N SER A 121 -17.61 -3.86 -43.80
CA SER A 121 -18.68 -3.11 -44.47
C SER A 121 -20.09 -3.63 -44.17
N LEU A 122 -20.24 -4.81 -43.57
CA LEU A 122 -21.53 -5.41 -43.18
C LEU A 122 -21.84 -5.18 -41.69
N ARG A 123 -21.61 -3.95 -41.20
CA ARG A 123 -22.09 -3.54 -39.89
C ARG A 123 -23.49 -2.98 -40.02
N TYR A 124 -24.49 -3.79 -39.67
CA TYR A 124 -25.85 -3.29 -39.48
C TYR A 124 -25.94 -2.59 -38.11
N THR A 125 -25.81 -1.27 -38.12
CA THR A 125 -25.96 -0.44 -36.92
C THR A 125 -27.43 -0.03 -36.77
N VAL A 126 -28.07 -0.47 -35.69
CA VAL A 126 -29.43 -0.05 -35.35
C VAL A 126 -29.38 1.32 -34.70
N HIS A 127 -29.58 2.38 -35.50
CA HIS A 127 -29.57 3.77 -35.02
C HIS A 127 -30.74 4.12 -34.08
N ALA A 128 -31.75 3.25 -33.97
CA ALA A 128 -32.85 3.45 -33.03
C ALA A 128 -32.42 3.42 -31.55
N GLY A 129 -31.30 2.75 -31.23
CA GLY A 129 -30.76 2.67 -29.88
C GLY A 129 -29.90 3.88 -29.45
N GLU A 130 -29.44 4.70 -30.40
CA GLU A 130 -28.55 5.85 -30.13
C GLU A 130 -29.31 7.15 -29.84
N ILE A 131 -30.65 7.16 -29.95
CA ILE A 131 -31.49 8.35 -29.79
C ILE A 131 -31.44 8.90 -28.35
N GLN A 132 -31.18 8.03 -27.37
CA GLN A 132 -30.88 8.41 -25.99
C GLN A 132 -29.45 7.94 -25.66
N GLY A 133 -28.46 8.76 -26.02
CA GLY A 133 -27.04 8.50 -25.72
C GLY A 133 -26.80 8.44 -24.21
N ARG A 134 -27.02 7.27 -23.61
CA ARG A 134 -26.85 7.05 -22.18
C ARG A 134 -25.38 6.85 -21.87
N THR A 135 -24.85 7.62 -20.93
CA THR A 135 -23.43 7.50 -20.56
C THR A 135 -23.17 6.18 -19.84
N ASN A 136 -21.94 5.64 -19.98
CA ASN A 136 -21.49 4.45 -19.27
C ASN A 136 -21.72 4.57 -17.75
N SER A 137 -21.53 5.77 -17.21
CA SER A 137 -21.73 6.08 -15.78
C SER A 137 -23.19 5.98 -15.37
N GLU A 138 -24.10 6.51 -16.18
CA GLU A 138 -25.53 6.47 -15.90
C GLU A 138 -26.07 5.03 -15.95
N THR A 139 -25.70 4.27 -16.98
CA THR A 139 -26.12 2.87 -17.14
C THR A 139 -25.59 1.99 -16.01
N SER A 140 -24.32 2.20 -15.61
CA SER A 140 -23.71 1.48 -14.49
C SER A 140 -24.39 1.82 -13.16
N GLY A 141 -24.65 3.11 -12.90
CA GLY A 141 -25.35 3.57 -11.70
C GLY A 141 -26.76 3.01 -11.60
N ASN A 142 -27.53 3.07 -12.70
CA ASN A 142 -28.88 2.51 -12.73
C ASN A 142 -28.89 1.00 -12.44
N SER A 143 -27.93 0.26 -13.00
CA SER A 143 -27.82 -1.18 -12.76
C SER A 143 -27.44 -1.50 -11.32
N LEU A 144 -26.51 -0.74 -10.74
CA LEU A 144 -26.07 -0.91 -9.36
C LEU A 144 -27.20 -0.65 -8.36
N HIS A 145 -27.97 0.42 -8.55
CA HIS A 145 -29.04 0.80 -7.63
C HIS A 145 -30.33 0.00 -7.80
N THR A 146 -30.66 -0.44 -9.02
CA THR A 146 -31.92 -1.15 -9.28
C THR A 146 -31.76 -2.66 -9.10
N TYR A 147 -30.80 -3.27 -9.80
CA TYR A 147 -30.65 -4.73 -9.83
C TYR A 147 -29.68 -5.28 -8.78
N TYR A 148 -28.57 -4.57 -8.54
CA TYR A 148 -27.50 -5.05 -7.65
C TYR A 148 -27.49 -4.36 -6.27
N SER A 149 -28.62 -3.77 -5.86
CA SER A 149 -28.74 -3.02 -4.61
C SER A 149 -28.27 -3.82 -3.39
N VAL A 150 -28.62 -5.11 -3.30
CA VAL A 150 -28.21 -5.97 -2.18
C VAL A 150 -26.69 -6.14 -2.11
N ARG A 151 -26.00 -6.33 -3.25
CA ARG A 151 -24.54 -6.47 -3.29
C ARG A 151 -23.85 -5.16 -2.91
N PHE A 152 -24.42 -4.03 -3.35
CA PHE A 152 -23.96 -2.70 -2.94
C PHE A 152 -24.18 -2.46 -1.44
N LEU A 153 -25.31 -2.91 -0.88
CA LEU A 153 -25.58 -2.78 0.54
C LEU A 153 -24.63 -3.65 1.39
N VAL A 154 -24.27 -4.84 0.90
CA VAL A 154 -23.30 -5.73 1.57
C VAL A 154 -21.87 -5.17 1.55
N SER A 155 -21.49 -4.33 0.56
CA SER A 155 -20.16 -3.70 0.56
C SER A 155 -20.00 -2.61 1.64
N SER A 156 -21.09 -1.98 2.06
CA SER A 156 -21.09 -0.96 3.13
C SER A 156 -20.58 -1.47 4.49
N PRO A 157 -21.12 -2.56 5.08
CA PRO A 157 -20.58 -3.11 6.32
C PRO A 157 -19.17 -3.69 6.14
N ILE A 158 -18.80 -4.19 4.95
CA ILE A 158 -17.43 -4.64 4.68
C ILE A 158 -16.44 -3.47 4.83
N LEU A 159 -16.76 -2.31 4.25
CA LEU A 159 -15.92 -1.11 4.37
C LEU A 159 -15.90 -0.57 5.81
N SER A 160 -17.03 -0.62 6.52
CA SER A 160 -17.12 -0.24 7.93
C SER A 160 -16.23 -1.12 8.82
N VAL A 161 -16.31 -2.44 8.63
CA VAL A 161 -15.46 -3.41 9.34
C VAL A 161 -13.99 -3.21 9.00
N ALA A 162 -13.64 -2.92 7.74
CA ALA A 162 -12.27 -2.61 7.35
C ALA A 162 -11.70 -1.39 8.08
N MET A 163 -12.49 -0.31 8.20
CA MET A 163 -12.08 0.90 8.92
C MET A 163 -11.89 0.64 10.43
N ILE A 164 -12.88 0.00 11.07
CA ILE A 164 -12.82 -0.34 12.50
C ILE A 164 -11.64 -1.29 12.75
N GLY A 165 -11.45 -2.29 11.89
CA GLY A 165 -10.35 -3.25 11.97
C GLY A 165 -8.98 -2.57 11.88
N ALA A 166 -8.79 -1.67 10.91
CA ALA A 166 -7.55 -0.91 10.78
C ALA A 166 -7.27 -0.02 12.00
N THR A 167 -8.28 0.69 12.53
CA THR A 167 -8.12 1.53 13.72
C THR A 167 -7.80 0.71 14.98
N VAL A 168 -8.51 -0.39 15.22
CA VAL A 168 -8.27 -1.23 16.40
C VAL A 168 -6.88 -1.87 16.35
N LEU A 169 -6.43 -2.30 15.17
CA LEU A 169 -5.12 -2.94 14.98
C LEU A 169 -3.96 -1.95 15.17
N THR A 170 -4.14 -0.69 14.78
CA THR A 170 -3.11 0.36 14.92
C THR A 170 -3.12 1.04 16.28
N MET A 171 -4.13 0.79 17.11
CA MET A 171 -4.23 1.37 18.46
C MET A 171 -3.16 0.78 19.38
N HIS A 172 -1.97 1.39 19.36
CA HIS A 172 -0.88 1.05 20.27
C HIS A 172 -1.16 1.59 21.67
N ARG A 173 -1.52 0.71 22.63
CA ARG A 173 -1.65 1.10 24.04
C ARG A 173 -0.27 1.32 24.65
N THR A 174 0.12 2.57 24.78
CA THR A 174 1.29 2.96 25.57
C THR A 174 0.99 2.78 27.06
N THR A 175 1.48 1.69 27.66
CA THR A 175 1.32 1.38 29.09
C THR A 175 2.18 2.23 30.02
N ARG A 176 3.03 3.11 29.46
CA ARG A 176 3.93 4.01 30.21
C ARG A 176 3.31 5.32 30.67
N VAL A 177 2.00 5.49 30.58
CA VAL A 177 1.30 6.60 31.26
C VAL A 177 0.78 6.06 32.59
N LYS A 178 1.34 6.55 33.71
CA LYS A 178 0.79 6.27 35.05
C LYS A 178 -0.64 6.79 35.08
N ARG A 179 -1.62 5.88 35.02
CA ARG A 179 -3.03 6.24 35.18
C ARG A 179 -3.31 6.42 36.66
N GLN A 180 -3.87 7.56 36.99
CA GLN A 180 -4.34 7.89 38.33
C GLN A 180 -5.57 7.00 38.62
N ASP A 181 -5.46 6.10 39.60
CA ASP A 181 -6.62 5.42 40.15
C ASP A 181 -7.06 6.19 41.40
N VAL A 182 -8.11 6.99 41.25
CA VAL A 182 -8.61 7.92 42.28
C VAL A 182 -9.04 7.17 43.54
N PHE A 183 -9.64 5.99 43.38
CA PHE A 183 -10.10 5.17 44.50
C PHE A 183 -8.93 4.60 45.29
N ARG A 184 -7.91 4.10 44.57
CA ARG A 184 -6.71 3.56 45.20
C ARG A 184 -5.86 4.64 45.87
N GLN A 185 -5.95 5.90 45.44
CA GLN A 185 -5.23 7.02 46.05
C GLN A 185 -5.91 7.60 47.29
N ASN A 186 -7.25 7.66 47.31
CA ASN A 186 -7.99 8.11 48.49
C ASN A 186 -7.99 7.09 49.63
N ALA A 187 -7.81 5.79 49.33
CA ALA A 187 -7.77 4.73 50.32
C ALA A 187 -6.41 4.56 51.03
N ILE A 188 -5.42 5.42 50.77
CA ILE A 188 -4.07 5.29 51.34
C ILE A 188 -4.00 6.01 52.70
N ASP A 189 -3.64 5.26 53.74
CA ASP A 189 -3.38 5.79 55.09
C ASP A 189 -2.05 6.57 55.17
N SER A 190 -2.03 7.68 55.92
CA SER A 190 -0.91 8.63 56.02
C SER A 190 0.38 8.02 56.58
N LYS A 191 0.30 6.96 57.40
CA LYS A 191 1.51 6.27 57.90
C LYS A 191 2.25 5.49 56.82
N ARG A 192 1.54 4.97 55.80
CA ARG A 192 2.15 4.20 54.69
C ARG A 192 2.79 5.09 53.62
N THR A 193 2.36 6.34 53.48
CA THR A 193 2.96 7.31 52.54
C THR A 193 4.30 7.86 53.05
N MET A 194 4.47 8.05 54.37
CA MET A 194 5.75 8.50 54.95
C MET A 194 6.85 7.45 54.83
N MET A 195 6.55 6.16 55.06
CA MET A 195 7.52 5.06 54.92
C MET A 195 8.07 4.92 53.49
N ARG A 196 7.29 5.30 52.48
CA ARG A 196 7.70 5.19 51.08
C ARG A 196 8.63 6.32 50.62
N ARG A 197 8.55 7.50 51.26
CA ARG A 197 9.43 8.65 50.96
C ARG A 197 10.85 8.49 51.50
N THR A 198 11.06 7.66 52.53
CA THR A 198 12.40 7.39 53.07
C THR A 198 13.15 6.33 52.27
N THR A 199 12.46 5.51 51.48
CA THR A 199 13.08 4.45 50.65
C THR A 199 13.35 4.88 49.20
N ASP A 200 12.56 5.79 48.64
CA ASP A 200 12.68 6.23 47.25
C ASP A 200 13.13 7.70 47.17
N GLN A 201 14.45 7.94 47.20
CA GLN A 201 15.01 9.19 46.67
C GLN A 201 14.88 9.18 45.13
N PRO A 202 14.30 10.22 44.50
CA PRO A 202 14.14 10.23 43.05
C PRO A 202 15.49 10.52 42.40
N SER A 203 16.04 9.54 41.68
CA SER A 203 17.19 9.77 40.80
C SER A 203 16.76 10.66 39.62
N ILE A 204 17.06 11.96 39.70
CA ILE A 204 16.79 12.99 38.67
C ILE A 204 17.61 12.77 37.37
N SER A 205 18.39 11.69 37.28
CA SER A 205 19.29 11.40 36.15
C SER A 205 18.62 10.85 34.88
N ILE A 206 17.37 10.38 34.94
CA ILE A 206 16.72 9.70 33.80
C ILE A 206 15.99 10.65 32.84
N LEU A 207 15.50 11.80 33.32
CA LEU A 207 14.79 12.77 32.46
C LEU A 207 15.74 13.58 31.56
N TYR A 208 16.91 13.95 32.07
CA TYR A 208 17.91 14.69 31.29
C TYR A 208 18.48 13.85 30.13
N ARG A 209 18.63 12.54 30.34
CA ARG A 209 19.20 11.62 29.34
C ARG A 209 18.25 11.33 28.17
N TRP A 210 16.94 11.46 28.37
CA TRP A 210 15.94 11.36 27.30
C TRP A 210 15.76 12.67 26.53
N TRP A 211 15.93 13.82 27.20
CA TRP A 211 15.86 15.13 26.56
C TRP A 211 17.03 15.38 25.59
N GLU A 212 18.24 14.95 25.95
CA GLU A 212 19.44 14.98 25.07
C GLU A 212 19.28 14.11 23.82
N LEU A 213 18.75 12.89 23.96
CA LEU A 213 18.50 11.99 22.81
C LEU A 213 17.42 12.52 21.87
N TYR A 214 16.38 13.16 22.41
CA TYR A 214 15.31 13.76 21.60
C TYR A 214 15.81 15.00 20.84
N ARG A 215 16.70 15.80 21.45
CA ARG A 215 17.34 16.96 20.80
C ARG A 215 18.27 16.52 19.65
N TYR A 216 19.00 15.42 19.81
CA TYR A 216 19.89 14.88 18.77
C TYR A 216 19.14 14.41 17.52
N CYS A 217 18.00 13.73 17.67
CA CYS A 217 17.20 13.23 16.54
C CYS A 217 16.57 14.35 15.70
N ILE A 218 16.16 15.47 16.31
CA ILE A 218 15.58 16.60 15.55
C ILE A 218 16.66 17.30 14.71
N TYR A 219 17.88 17.46 15.25
CA TYR A 219 18.97 18.12 14.54
C TYR A 219 19.46 17.33 13.31
N THR A 220 19.38 16.00 13.31
CA THR A 220 19.77 15.17 12.15
C THR A 220 18.75 15.22 11.00
N ILE A 221 17.49 15.55 11.28
CA ILE A 221 16.42 15.57 10.26
C ILE A 221 16.31 16.94 9.58
N VAL A 222 16.60 18.03 10.30
CA VAL A 222 16.36 19.40 9.81
C VAL A 222 17.61 20.06 9.20
N VAL A 223 18.82 19.61 9.54
CA VAL A 223 20.06 20.28 9.13
C VAL A 223 20.81 19.47 8.05
N PRO A 224 21.03 20.00 6.83
CA PRO A 224 21.76 19.30 5.78
C PRO A 224 23.24 19.07 6.17
N PRO A 225 23.86 17.97 5.71
CA PRO A 225 25.14 17.45 6.21
C PRO A 225 26.36 18.37 5.99
N ALA A 226 26.23 19.44 5.21
CA ALA A 226 27.28 20.42 5.00
C ALA A 226 27.48 21.38 6.20
N LEU A 227 26.44 21.60 7.01
CA LEU A 227 26.48 22.50 8.18
C LEU A 227 26.89 21.79 9.48
N SER A 228 26.85 20.45 9.53
CA SER A 228 27.19 19.70 10.75
C SER A 228 28.69 19.72 11.07
N LYS A 229 29.57 19.84 10.06
CA LYS A 229 31.02 19.97 10.25
C LYS A 229 31.43 21.32 10.83
N LEU A 230 30.80 22.40 10.37
CA LEU A 230 31.05 23.77 10.87
C LEU A 230 30.64 23.96 12.34
N TYR A 231 29.65 23.21 12.83
CA TYR A 231 29.18 23.31 14.22
C TYR A 231 30.05 22.51 15.20
N LEU A 232 30.65 21.40 14.76
CA LEU A 232 31.57 20.58 15.56
C LEU A 232 32.93 21.26 15.76
N ASP A 233 33.39 22.07 14.80
CA ASP A 233 34.65 22.82 14.92
C ASP A 233 34.52 24.07 15.81
N LEU A 234 33.33 24.65 15.96
CA LEU A 234 33.08 25.84 16.78
C LEU A 234 32.82 25.56 18.28
N TYR A 235 32.52 24.32 18.65
CA TYR A 235 32.14 23.94 20.02
C TYR A 235 33.04 22.83 20.61
N SER A 236 34.28 22.74 20.16
CA SER A 236 35.30 21.94 20.86
C SER A 236 35.76 22.74 22.09
N PRO A 237 35.49 22.28 23.33
CA PRO A 237 36.05 22.93 24.50
C PRO A 237 37.58 22.84 24.47
N PRO A 238 38.32 23.91 24.85
CA PRO A 238 39.77 23.84 24.89
C PRO A 238 40.21 22.72 25.83
N SER A 239 41.15 21.89 25.36
CA SER A 239 41.76 20.84 26.16
C SER A 239 42.41 21.47 27.38
N ILE A 240 41.85 21.22 28.56
CA ILE A 240 42.48 21.58 29.83
C ILE A 240 43.60 20.56 30.07
N ALA A 241 44.84 21.04 30.02
CA ALA A 241 46.01 20.38 30.59
C ALA A 241 46.05 20.59 32.11
#